data_AF-A0A328C4L8-F1
#
_entry.id   AF-A0A328C4L8-F1
#
_cell.length_a   1.000
_cell.length_b   1.000
_cell.length_c   1.000
_cell.angle_alpha   90.00
_cell.angle_beta   90.00
_cell.angle_gamma   90.00
#
_symmetry.space_group_name_H-M   'P 1'
#
loop_
_entity.id
_entity.type
_entity.pdbx_description
1 polymer ?
#
loop_
_entity_poly.entity_id
_entity_poly.type
_entity_poly.pdbx_seq_one_letter_code
_entity_poly.pdbx_strand_id
1 'polypeptide(L)'
;MGFDLWKREFLHVWRASRTTVILHHAVASIPIFLVLVLLKLSPLAGVLVLLPLCFGAVIWWAHVQVAAYMLAGGVAEESVGVRGPLELMKGRWGAVFLGYLLYVALYMVGSTFVLPGLAIAVVLAPYLLFIVLEKQGPVEALETNVRLAGPHLGGLALFWLALFGVMLVGTMVVGLLAGGLIVMAAAMESEMVVPLLIGVAAFGLLIMMLVSMSVHVAAAVASYRVLRGETLDAAAGAGSGGEAWAAGIESPAVPGAPEAGPGQDTPTSW
;
A
#
# COMPACT_ATOMS: atom_id res chain seq x y z
N MET A 1 -16.90 -4.36 15.28
CA MET A 1 -15.81 -3.39 15.03
C MET A 1 -16.41 -2.20 14.26
N GLY A 2 -16.37 -0.99 14.83
CA GLY A 2 -17.07 0.17 14.28
C GLY A 2 -16.31 0.88 13.15
N PHE A 3 -17.03 1.62 12.30
CA PHE A 3 -16.48 2.46 11.22
C PHE A 3 -15.43 3.47 11.72
N ASP A 4 -15.57 3.94 12.96
CA ASP A 4 -14.63 4.90 13.58
C ASP A 4 -13.20 4.36 13.69
N LEU A 5 -13.03 3.06 13.90
CA LEU A 5 -11.71 2.43 13.91
C LEU A 5 -11.04 2.55 12.54
N TRP A 6 -11.75 2.15 11.48
CA TRP A 6 -11.26 2.20 10.10
C TRP A 6 -10.87 3.62 9.68
N LYS A 7 -11.72 4.59 10.02
CA LYS A 7 -11.46 6.02 9.79
C LYS A 7 -10.21 6.50 10.52
N ARG A 8 -10.05 6.14 11.80
CA ARG A 8 -8.92 6.59 12.62
C ARG A 8 -7.60 5.99 12.12
N GLU A 9 -7.58 4.70 11.82
CA GLU A 9 -6.41 4.02 11.22
C GLU A 9 -6.05 4.64 9.87
N PHE A 10 -7.04 4.86 9.01
CA PHE A 10 -6.83 5.55 7.73
C PHE A 10 -6.21 6.93 7.90
N LEU A 11 -6.77 7.77 8.78
CA LEU A 11 -6.25 9.12 8.99
C LEU A 11 -4.84 9.13 9.56
N HIS A 12 -4.52 8.17 10.44
CA HIS A 12 -3.18 8.00 10.97
C HIS A 12 -2.19 7.66 9.86
N VAL A 13 -2.46 6.59 9.09
CA VAL A 13 -1.62 6.15 7.99
C VAL A 13 -1.48 7.25 6.92
N TRP A 14 -2.58 7.90 6.55
CA TRP A 14 -2.58 8.93 5.52
C TRP A 14 -1.76 10.15 5.95
N ARG A 15 -1.90 10.63 7.18
CA ARG A 15 -1.10 11.75 7.69
C ARG A 15 0.40 11.42 7.73
N ALA A 16 0.74 10.20 8.13
CA ALA A 16 2.13 9.75 8.20
C ALA A 16 2.77 9.58 6.81
N SER A 17 2.01 9.13 5.80
CA SER A 17 2.56 8.71 4.51
C SER A 17 2.30 9.66 3.34
N ARG A 18 1.32 10.58 3.41
CA ARG A 18 0.82 11.34 2.24
C ARG A 18 1.91 12.03 1.44
N THR A 19 2.83 12.76 2.09
CA THR A 19 3.86 13.54 1.41
C THR A 19 4.80 12.62 0.66
N THR A 20 5.24 11.55 1.31
CA THR A 20 6.13 10.55 0.71
C THR A 20 5.45 9.84 -0.45
N VAL A 21 4.21 9.40 -0.29
CA VAL A 21 3.45 8.70 -1.35
C VAL A 21 3.21 9.60 -2.56
N ILE A 22 2.87 10.88 -2.33
CA ILE A 22 2.69 11.88 -3.39
C ILE A 22 4.01 12.10 -4.13
N LEU A 23 5.12 12.28 -3.41
CA LEU A 23 6.43 12.50 -4.02
C LEU A 23 6.86 11.30 -4.88
N HIS A 24 6.64 10.08 -4.38
CA HIS A 24 6.90 8.85 -5.12
C HIS A 24 6.06 8.82 -6.42
N HIS A 25 4.75 9.05 -6.35
CA HIS A 25 3.92 9.06 -7.56
C HIS A 25 4.24 10.20 -8.52
N ALA A 26 4.66 11.36 -8.03
CA ALA A 26 5.10 12.47 -8.86
C ALA A 26 6.33 12.07 -9.68
N VAL A 27 7.33 11.44 -9.06
CA VAL A 27 8.52 10.92 -9.77
C VAL A 27 8.12 9.82 -10.77
N ALA A 28 7.24 8.90 -10.38
CA ALA A 28 6.77 7.83 -11.27
C ALA A 28 5.94 8.32 -12.46
N SER A 29 5.38 9.55 -12.40
CA SER A 29 4.65 10.13 -13.53
C SER A 29 5.57 10.58 -14.67
N ILE A 30 6.83 10.93 -14.38
CA ILE A 30 7.81 11.36 -15.38
C ILE A 30 7.98 10.34 -16.52
N PRO A 31 8.28 9.06 -16.24
CA PRO A 31 8.44 8.07 -17.31
C PRO A 31 7.13 7.81 -18.06
N ILE A 32 5.95 7.98 -17.44
CA ILE A 32 4.66 7.91 -18.14
C ILE A 32 4.56 9.04 -19.18
N PHE A 33 4.89 10.28 -18.81
CA PHE A 33 4.92 11.40 -19.75
C PHE A 33 5.91 11.17 -20.89
N LEU A 34 7.10 10.64 -20.59
CA LEU A 34 8.09 10.31 -21.62
C LEU A 34 7.57 9.25 -22.59
N VAL A 35 6.82 8.25 -22.11
CA VAL A 35 6.18 7.24 -22.96
C VAL A 35 5.07 7.86 -23.81
N LEU A 36 4.27 8.78 -23.28
CA LEU A 36 3.25 9.48 -24.08
C LEU A 36 3.88 10.32 -25.20
N VAL A 37 5.00 11.00 -24.92
CA VAL A 37 5.79 11.71 -25.93
C VAL A 37 6.33 10.72 -26.96
N LEU A 38 6.89 9.60 -26.51
CA LEU A 38 7.43 8.58 -27.40
C LEU A 38 6.35 7.95 -28.29
N LEU A 39 5.15 7.69 -27.76
CA LEU A 39 4.01 7.20 -28.54
C LEU A 39 3.61 8.17 -29.66
N LYS A 40 3.73 9.48 -29.42
CA LYS A 40 3.48 10.50 -30.44
C LYS A 40 4.56 10.53 -31.53
N LEU A 41 5.83 10.32 -31.16
CA LEU A 41 6.98 10.41 -32.07
C LEU A 41 7.26 9.11 -32.83
N SER A 42 7.10 7.97 -32.16
CA SER A 42 7.32 6.61 -32.67
C SER A 42 6.40 5.63 -31.93
N PRO A 43 5.19 5.37 -32.46
CA PRO A 43 4.21 4.50 -31.81
C PRO A 43 4.75 3.11 -31.48
N LEU A 44 5.56 2.52 -32.38
CA LEU A 44 6.15 1.20 -32.17
C LEU A 44 7.12 1.20 -30.98
N ALA A 45 8.01 2.21 -30.89
CA ALA A 45 8.93 2.34 -29.75
C ALA A 45 8.16 2.58 -28.45
N GLY A 46 7.11 3.40 -28.48
CA GLY A 46 6.24 3.65 -27.32
C GLY A 46 5.59 2.36 -26.80
N VAL A 47 5.05 1.52 -27.68
CA VAL A 47 4.45 0.23 -27.31
C VAL A 47 5.49 -0.71 -26.70
N LEU A 48 6.69 -0.79 -27.29
CA LEU A 48 7.76 -1.65 -26.79
C LEU A 48 8.24 -1.25 -25.39
N VAL A 49 8.26 0.05 -25.08
CA VAL A 49 8.63 0.55 -23.74
C VAL A 49 7.49 0.41 -22.72
N LEU A 50 6.24 0.30 -23.17
CA LEU A 50 5.08 0.20 -22.29
C LEU A 50 5.12 -1.07 -21.42
N LEU A 51 5.57 -2.20 -21.98
CA LEU A 51 5.62 -3.48 -21.28
C LEU A 51 6.54 -3.47 -20.03
N PRO A 52 7.82 -3.08 -20.12
CA PRO A 52 8.67 -2.95 -18.92
C PRO A 52 8.18 -1.85 -17.97
N LEU A 53 7.54 -0.80 -18.48
CA LEU A 53 6.95 0.25 -17.65
C LEU A 53 5.79 -0.27 -16.80
N CYS A 54 4.92 -1.09 -17.38
CA CYS A 54 3.84 -1.76 -16.65
C CYS A 54 4.39 -2.68 -15.56
N PHE A 55 5.43 -3.47 -15.86
CA PHE A 55 6.10 -4.30 -14.86
C PHE A 55 6.70 -3.46 -13.73
N GLY A 56 7.40 -2.37 -14.07
CA GLY A 56 7.94 -1.41 -13.12
C GLY A 56 6.85 -0.75 -12.26
N ALA A 57 5.71 -0.40 -12.84
CA ALA A 57 4.59 0.22 -12.14
C ALA A 57 3.98 -0.71 -11.08
N VAL A 58 3.92 -2.02 -11.34
CA VAL A 58 3.46 -3.02 -10.37
C VAL A 58 4.39 -3.10 -9.16
N ILE A 59 5.69 -3.20 -9.41
CA ILE A 59 6.70 -3.23 -8.34
C ILE A 59 6.69 -1.91 -7.58
N TRP A 60 6.58 -0.79 -8.28
CA TRP A 60 6.46 0.53 -7.71
C TRP A 60 5.25 0.64 -6.77
N TRP A 61 4.10 0.15 -7.21
CA TRP A 61 2.88 0.17 -6.40
C TRP A 61 3.06 -0.58 -5.07
N ALA A 62 3.60 -1.80 -5.12
CA ALA A 62 3.92 -2.57 -3.91
C ALA A 62 4.95 -1.85 -3.02
N HIS A 63 5.99 -1.27 -3.64
CA HIS A 63 7.02 -0.50 -2.93
C HIS A 63 6.42 0.66 -2.14
N VAL A 64 5.51 1.42 -2.75
CA VAL A 64 4.89 2.58 -2.10
C VAL A 64 3.95 2.16 -0.97
N GLN A 65 3.24 1.02 -1.08
CA GLN A 65 2.46 0.47 0.03
C GLN A 65 3.34 0.07 1.22
N VAL A 66 4.47 -0.58 0.97
CA VAL A 66 5.43 -0.97 2.02
C VAL A 66 6.04 0.27 2.67
N ALA A 67 6.44 1.27 1.88
CA ALA A 67 6.95 2.53 2.39
C ALA A 67 5.94 3.24 3.30
N ALA A 68 4.67 3.30 2.88
CA ALA A 68 3.59 3.88 3.68
C ALA A 68 3.32 3.08 4.97
N TYR A 69 3.38 1.75 4.93
CA TYR A 69 3.26 0.89 6.11
C TYR A 69 4.38 1.13 7.13
N MET A 70 5.64 1.22 6.67
CA MET A 70 6.79 1.52 7.52
C MET A 70 6.65 2.90 8.18
N LEU A 71 6.25 3.92 7.43
CA LEU A 71 6.03 5.28 7.95
C LEU A 71 4.91 5.36 8.99
N ALA A 72 3.94 4.44 8.94
CA ALA A 72 2.89 4.32 9.95
C ALA A 72 3.34 3.52 11.19
N GLY A 73 4.64 3.25 11.36
CA GLY A 73 5.18 2.51 12.51
C GLY A 73 4.95 0.99 12.43
N GLY A 74 4.75 0.45 11.23
CA GLY A 74 4.49 -0.99 11.03
C GLY A 74 5.72 -1.90 11.15
N VAL A 75 6.94 -1.33 11.19
CA VAL A 75 8.19 -2.07 11.43
C VAL A 75 8.95 -1.34 12.53
N ALA A 76 9.25 -2.00 13.64
CA ALA A 76 10.02 -1.41 14.73
C ALA A 76 11.43 -1.04 14.25
N GLU A 77 11.82 0.23 14.40
CA GLU A 77 13.13 0.76 13.98
C GLU A 77 14.31 0.02 14.65
N GLU A 78 14.11 -0.60 15.82
CA GLU A 78 15.17 -1.25 16.60
C GLU A 78 15.40 -2.75 16.29
N SER A 79 14.44 -3.48 15.71
CA SER A 79 14.57 -4.95 15.58
C SER A 79 15.21 -5.43 14.26
N VAL A 80 15.38 -4.55 13.29
CA VAL A 80 15.97 -4.90 11.99
C VAL A 80 16.74 -3.69 11.45
N GLY A 81 18.07 -3.69 11.62
CA GLY A 81 18.96 -2.66 11.07
C GLY A 81 18.55 -2.24 9.66
N VAL A 82 18.01 -1.02 9.57
CA VAL A 82 17.56 -0.27 8.38
C VAL A 82 17.38 -1.12 7.11
N ARG A 83 16.37 -1.98 7.06
CA ARG A 83 15.91 -2.57 5.80
C ARG A 83 14.87 -1.65 5.19
N GLY A 84 15.27 -0.86 4.19
CA GLY A 84 14.34 -0.04 3.42
C GLY A 84 13.29 -0.88 2.66
N PRO A 85 12.24 -0.26 2.11
CA PRO A 85 11.15 -0.98 1.43
C PRO A 85 11.63 -1.91 0.30
N LEU A 86 12.70 -1.52 -0.42
CA LEU A 86 13.28 -2.34 -1.48
C LEU A 86 13.94 -3.63 -0.98
N GLU A 87 14.56 -3.59 0.21
CA GLU A 87 15.18 -4.78 0.81
C GLU A 87 14.12 -5.79 1.26
N LEU A 88 12.96 -5.32 1.75
CA LEU A 88 11.82 -6.20 2.09
C LEU A 88 11.23 -6.89 0.85
N MET A 89 11.34 -6.26 -0.32
CA MET A 89 10.85 -6.80 -1.58
C MET A 89 11.88 -7.68 -2.31
N LYS A 90 13.15 -7.65 -1.90
CA LYS A 90 14.25 -8.32 -2.59
C LYS A 90 13.99 -9.83 -2.70
N GLY A 91 14.16 -10.37 -3.90
CA GLY A 91 13.91 -11.78 -4.19
C GLY A 91 12.43 -12.16 -4.33
N ARG A 92 11.50 -11.18 -4.26
CA ARG A 92 10.05 -11.44 -4.26
C ARG A 92 9.28 -10.72 -5.35
N TRP A 93 10.00 -10.13 -6.30
CA TRP A 93 9.43 -9.37 -7.40
C TRP A 93 8.52 -10.25 -8.28
N GLY A 94 8.91 -11.52 -8.50
CA GLY A 94 8.08 -12.49 -9.22
C GLY A 94 6.76 -12.76 -8.51
N ALA A 95 6.77 -12.95 -7.19
CA ALA A 95 5.56 -13.17 -6.41
C ALA A 95 4.66 -11.92 -6.39
N VAL A 96 5.23 -10.73 -6.24
CA VAL A 96 4.50 -9.45 -6.31
C VAL A 96 3.85 -9.26 -7.68
N PHE A 97 4.60 -9.51 -8.76
CA PHE A 97 4.09 -9.39 -10.12
C PHE A 97 2.98 -10.40 -10.39
N LEU A 98 3.17 -11.68 -10.02
CA LEU A 98 2.16 -12.72 -10.19
C LEU A 98 0.91 -12.42 -9.35
N GLY A 99 1.08 -11.93 -8.13
CA GLY A 99 -0.02 -11.44 -7.30
C GLY A 99 -0.79 -10.30 -7.97
N TYR A 100 -0.09 -9.32 -8.55
CA TYR A 100 -0.77 -8.25 -9.28
C TYR A 100 -1.50 -8.76 -10.52
N LEU A 101 -0.94 -9.71 -11.27
CA LEU A 101 -1.64 -10.33 -12.39
C LEU A 101 -2.91 -11.04 -11.92
N LEU A 102 -2.85 -11.76 -10.79
CA LEU A 102 -4.02 -12.38 -10.19
C LEU A 102 -5.05 -11.33 -9.74
N TYR A 103 -4.60 -10.23 -9.13
CA TYR A 103 -5.45 -9.08 -8.80
C TYR A 103 -6.17 -8.54 -10.03
N VAL A 104 -5.45 -8.30 -11.13
CA VAL A 104 -6.04 -7.80 -12.38
C VAL A 104 -7.02 -8.81 -12.97
N ALA A 105 -6.68 -10.09 -12.99
CA ALA A 105 -7.56 -11.14 -13.50
C ALA A 105 -8.87 -11.22 -12.69
N LEU A 106 -8.77 -11.23 -11.36
CA LEU A 106 -9.93 -11.21 -10.46
C LEU A 106 -10.73 -9.91 -10.62
N TYR A 107 -10.07 -8.78 -10.77
CA TYR A 107 -10.72 -7.50 -11.02
C TYR A 107 -11.47 -7.48 -12.36
N MET A 108 -10.89 -8.03 -13.44
CA MET A 108 -11.54 -8.13 -14.75
C MET A 108 -12.79 -9.02 -14.69
N VAL A 109 -12.67 -10.20 -14.10
CA VAL A 109 -13.82 -11.12 -13.89
C VAL A 109 -14.88 -10.44 -13.02
N GLY A 110 -14.45 -9.81 -11.93
CA GLY A 110 -15.31 -9.05 -11.03
C GLY A 110 -16.01 -7.90 -11.73
N SER A 111 -15.32 -7.12 -12.56
CA SER A 111 -15.87 -5.95 -13.27
C SER A 111 -16.97 -6.30 -14.27
N THR A 112 -17.04 -7.55 -14.72
CA THR A 112 -18.17 -8.08 -15.50
C THR A 112 -19.48 -8.05 -14.69
N PHE A 113 -19.37 -8.07 -13.36
CA PHE A 113 -20.47 -7.95 -12.41
C PHE A 113 -20.18 -6.79 -11.44
N VAL A 114 -20.74 -5.61 -11.68
CA VAL A 114 -20.41 -4.34 -10.98
C VAL A 114 -20.23 -4.47 -9.45
N LEU A 115 -21.14 -5.18 -8.77
CA LEU A 115 -21.10 -5.40 -7.31
C LEU A 115 -19.96 -6.36 -6.88
N PRO A 116 -19.81 -7.56 -7.47
CA PRO A 116 -18.63 -8.40 -7.26
C PRO A 116 -17.28 -7.71 -7.54
N GLY A 117 -17.18 -6.88 -8.57
CA GLY A 117 -15.96 -6.13 -8.87
C GLY A 117 -15.54 -5.18 -7.75
N LEU A 118 -16.51 -4.48 -7.16
CA LEU A 118 -16.25 -3.61 -6.00
C LEU A 118 -15.82 -4.44 -4.78
N ALA A 119 -16.51 -5.55 -4.49
CA ALA A 119 -16.17 -6.42 -3.36
C ALA A 119 -14.76 -7.02 -3.50
N ILE A 120 -14.37 -7.40 -4.72
CA ILE A 120 -13.04 -7.91 -5.04
C ILE A 120 -11.98 -6.83 -4.86
N ALA A 121 -12.20 -5.61 -5.36
CA ALA A 121 -11.27 -4.50 -5.17
C ALA A 121 -11.07 -4.15 -3.67
N VAL A 122 -12.16 -4.18 -2.90
CA VAL A 122 -12.19 -3.91 -1.47
C VAL A 122 -11.42 -4.97 -0.67
N VAL A 123 -11.66 -6.25 -0.96
CA VAL A 123 -10.96 -7.34 -0.28
C VAL A 123 -9.50 -7.38 -0.69
N LEU A 124 -9.17 -7.16 -1.96
CA LEU A 124 -7.81 -7.31 -2.46
C LEU A 124 -6.90 -6.09 -2.24
N ALA A 125 -7.40 -4.96 -1.75
CA ALA A 125 -6.57 -3.77 -1.56
C ALA A 125 -5.29 -3.99 -0.72
N PRO A 126 -5.30 -4.70 0.43
CA PRO A 126 -4.11 -4.99 1.23
C PRO A 126 -3.29 -6.20 0.73
N TYR A 127 -3.71 -6.86 -0.35
CA TYR A 127 -3.19 -8.15 -0.79
C TYR A 127 -1.67 -8.16 -1.05
N LEU A 128 -1.14 -7.09 -1.65
CA LEU A 128 0.29 -6.97 -1.93
C LEU A 128 1.14 -6.86 -0.64
N LEU A 129 0.57 -6.34 0.45
CA LEU A 129 1.23 -6.27 1.75
C LEU A 129 1.36 -7.67 2.37
N PHE A 130 0.35 -8.53 2.25
CA PHE A 130 0.44 -9.95 2.66
C PHE A 130 1.53 -10.69 1.91
N ILE A 131 1.63 -10.45 0.59
CA ILE A 131 2.76 -10.95 -0.18
C ILE A 131 4.02 -10.39 0.46
N VAL A 132 4.32 -9.09 0.38
CA VAL A 132 5.64 -8.53 0.73
C VAL A 132 6.04 -8.75 2.20
N LEU A 133 5.17 -8.42 3.16
CA LEU A 133 5.50 -8.42 4.58
C LEU A 133 5.55 -9.84 5.17
N GLU A 134 4.69 -10.75 4.72
CA GLU A 134 4.53 -12.07 5.36
C GLU A 134 5.22 -13.19 4.62
N LYS A 135 5.92 -12.86 3.54
CA LYS A 135 6.65 -13.84 2.74
C LYS A 135 5.79 -14.94 2.10
N GLN A 136 4.48 -14.69 1.97
CA GLN A 136 3.51 -15.62 1.38
C GLN A 136 3.57 -15.63 -0.15
N GLY A 137 3.23 -16.77 -0.76
CA GLY A 137 2.95 -16.82 -2.18
C GLY A 137 1.62 -16.12 -2.52
N PRO A 138 1.35 -15.85 -3.81
CA PRO A 138 0.14 -15.14 -4.21
C PRO A 138 -1.16 -15.83 -3.77
N VAL A 139 -1.22 -17.16 -3.79
CA VAL A 139 -2.45 -17.90 -3.43
C VAL A 139 -2.65 -17.88 -1.92
N GLU A 140 -1.60 -18.13 -1.14
CA GLU A 140 -1.64 -18.13 0.32
C GLU A 140 -1.97 -16.74 0.88
N ALA A 141 -1.44 -15.69 0.26
CA ALA A 141 -1.78 -14.31 0.57
C ALA A 141 -3.26 -14.01 0.33
N LEU A 142 -3.86 -14.61 -0.71
CA LEU A 142 -5.26 -14.39 -1.05
C LEU A 142 -6.16 -15.09 -0.04
N GLU A 143 -5.86 -16.36 0.26
CA GLU A 143 -6.57 -17.15 1.27
C GLU A 143 -6.53 -16.48 2.65
N THR A 144 -5.34 -16.02 3.06
CA THR A 144 -5.16 -15.32 4.33
C THR A 144 -5.96 -14.03 4.37
N ASN A 145 -5.89 -13.24 3.31
CA ASN A 145 -6.61 -11.98 3.22
C ASN A 145 -8.14 -12.17 3.23
N VAL A 146 -8.67 -13.13 2.49
CA VAL A 146 -10.11 -13.46 2.49
C VAL A 146 -10.55 -13.97 3.87
N ARG A 147 -9.76 -14.85 4.49
CA ARG A 147 -10.04 -15.38 5.83
C ARG A 147 -10.10 -14.27 6.88
N LEU A 148 -9.17 -13.32 6.83
CA LEU A 148 -9.15 -12.16 7.73
C LEU A 148 -10.25 -11.16 7.41
N ALA A 149 -10.59 -10.96 6.14
CA ALA A 149 -11.64 -10.03 5.73
C ALA A 149 -13.05 -10.52 6.11
N GLY A 150 -13.30 -11.84 6.11
CA GLY A 150 -14.61 -12.45 6.35
C GLY A 150 -15.37 -11.90 7.57
N PRO A 151 -14.79 -11.91 8.78
CA PRO A 151 -15.41 -11.33 9.98
C PRO A 151 -15.63 -9.81 9.93
N HIS A 152 -14.95 -9.13 9.03
CA HIS A 152 -14.88 -7.66 8.96
C HIS A 152 -15.55 -7.07 7.70
N LEU A 153 -16.20 -7.89 6.86
CA LEU A 153 -16.72 -7.48 5.55
C LEU A 153 -17.63 -6.24 5.61
N GLY A 154 -18.53 -6.16 6.59
CA GLY A 154 -19.42 -5.01 6.73
C GLY A 154 -18.68 -3.69 7.00
N GLY A 155 -17.70 -3.72 7.92
CA GLY A 155 -16.88 -2.54 8.23
C GLY A 155 -15.95 -2.15 7.09
N LEU A 156 -15.32 -3.15 6.47
CA LEU A 156 -14.45 -2.98 5.30
C LEU A 156 -15.24 -2.39 4.11
N ALA A 157 -16.43 -2.93 3.80
CA ALA A 157 -17.28 -2.43 2.73
C ALA A 157 -17.74 -0.98 2.96
N LEU A 158 -18.19 -0.65 4.18
CA LEU A 158 -18.59 0.72 4.52
C LEU A 158 -17.42 1.70 4.44
N PHE A 159 -16.24 1.30 4.91
CA PHE A 159 -15.02 2.11 4.83
C PHE A 159 -14.66 2.44 3.38
N TRP A 160 -14.57 1.42 2.52
CA TRP A 160 -14.23 1.61 1.12
C TRP A 160 -15.33 2.32 0.33
N LEU A 161 -16.61 2.09 0.65
CA LEU A 161 -17.73 2.81 0.03
C LEU A 161 -17.67 4.31 0.37
N ALA A 162 -17.38 4.66 1.62
CA ALA A 162 -17.21 6.05 2.03
C ALA A 162 -16.02 6.71 1.31
N LEU A 163 -14.88 6.01 1.22
CA LEU A 163 -13.73 6.49 0.46
C LEU A 163 -14.05 6.67 -1.03
N PHE A 164 -14.69 5.67 -1.65
CA PHE A 164 -15.12 5.75 -3.05
C PHE A 164 -16.04 6.95 -3.27
N GLY A 165 -17.01 7.18 -2.40
CA GLY A 165 -17.91 8.33 -2.48
C GLY A 165 -17.16 9.67 -2.44
N VAL A 166 -16.24 9.86 -1.48
CA VAL A 166 -15.43 11.09 -1.38
C VAL A 166 -14.57 11.28 -2.64
N MET A 167 -13.96 10.21 -3.14
CA MET A 167 -13.08 10.23 -4.30
C MET A 167 -13.83 10.49 -5.59
N LEU A 168 -15.04 9.92 -5.73
CA LEU A 168 -15.94 10.15 -6.86
C LEU A 168 -16.36 11.62 -6.91
N VAL A 169 -16.82 12.18 -5.79
CA VAL A 169 -17.20 13.60 -5.70
C VAL A 169 -16.01 14.51 -6.03
N GLY A 170 -14.83 14.24 -5.46
CA GLY A 170 -13.61 15.00 -5.75
C GLY A 170 -13.24 14.95 -7.23
N THR A 171 -13.30 13.76 -7.85
CA THR A 171 -13.01 13.58 -9.27
C THR A 171 -14.04 14.29 -10.15
N MET A 172 -15.33 14.25 -9.81
CA MET A 172 -16.36 14.99 -10.55
C MET A 172 -16.14 16.50 -10.47
N VAL A 173 -15.86 17.04 -9.28
CA VAL A 173 -15.61 18.48 -9.11
C VAL A 173 -14.40 18.93 -9.93
N VAL A 174 -13.26 18.23 -9.78
CA VAL A 174 -12.05 18.57 -10.55
C VAL A 174 -12.27 18.36 -12.04
N GLY A 175 -12.96 17.30 -12.45
CA GLY A 175 -13.29 17.00 -13.83
C GLY A 175 -14.19 18.07 -14.47
N LEU A 176 -15.20 18.56 -13.76
CA LEU A 176 -16.06 19.65 -14.22
C LEU A 176 -15.29 20.96 -14.36
N LEU A 177 -14.43 21.29 -13.40
CA LEU A 177 -13.57 22.48 -13.48
C LEU A 177 -12.58 22.39 -14.64
N ALA A 178 -11.88 21.26 -14.79
CA ALA A 178 -10.94 21.02 -15.88
C ALA A 178 -11.66 21.03 -17.24
N GLY A 179 -12.81 20.37 -17.35
CA GLY A 179 -13.64 20.39 -18.55
C GLY A 179 -14.11 21.79 -18.91
N GLY A 180 -14.56 22.58 -17.93
CA GLY A 180 -14.93 23.98 -18.11
C GLY A 180 -13.77 24.84 -18.62
N LEU A 181 -12.57 24.68 -18.07
CA LEU A 181 -11.36 25.36 -18.53
C LEU A 181 -10.99 24.98 -19.97
N ILE A 182 -11.11 23.70 -20.33
CA ILE A 182 -10.84 23.22 -21.70
C ILE A 182 -11.87 23.77 -22.70
N VAL A 183 -13.15 23.78 -22.35
CA VAL A 183 -14.21 24.36 -23.19
C VAL A 183 -13.99 25.87 -23.37
N MET A 184 -13.64 26.58 -22.30
CA MET A 184 -13.31 28.00 -22.38
C MET A 184 -12.09 28.24 -23.27
N ALA A 185 -11.03 27.43 -23.14
CA ALA A 185 -9.86 27.52 -24.00
C ALA A 185 -10.20 27.27 -25.48
N ALA A 186 -11.07 26.29 -25.78
CA ALA A 186 -11.48 25.99 -27.16
C ALA A 186 -12.26 27.13 -27.83
N ALA A 187 -12.89 28.01 -27.06
CA ALA A 187 -13.60 29.18 -27.56
C ALA A 187 -12.70 30.42 -27.74
N MET A 188 -11.41 30.34 -27.38
CA MET A 188 -10.46 31.44 -27.46
C MET A 188 -9.46 31.23 -28.58
N GLU A 189 -9.11 32.33 -29.27
CA GLU A 189 -8.07 32.32 -30.32
C GLU A 189 -6.68 32.72 -29.78
N SER A 190 -6.57 33.04 -28.49
CA SER A 190 -5.33 33.56 -27.91
C SER A 190 -4.27 32.48 -27.74
N GLU A 191 -3.14 32.62 -28.45
CA GLU A 191 -1.98 31.73 -28.35
C GLU A 191 -1.35 31.67 -26.95
N MET A 192 -1.59 32.67 -26.08
CA MET A 192 -1.07 32.69 -24.72
C MET A 192 -2.09 32.14 -23.71
N VAL A 193 -3.37 32.50 -23.84
CA VAL A 193 -4.39 32.10 -22.86
C VAL A 193 -4.79 30.64 -23.01
N VAL A 194 -4.83 30.11 -24.24
CA VAL A 194 -5.21 28.72 -24.50
C VAL A 194 -4.26 27.73 -23.81
N PRO A 195 -2.92 27.81 -23.99
CA PRO A 195 -1.99 26.91 -23.29
C PRO A 195 -2.04 27.08 -21.77
N LEU A 196 -2.26 28.30 -21.27
CA LEU A 196 -2.37 28.56 -19.84
C LEU A 196 -3.57 27.82 -19.23
N LEU A 197 -4.76 27.94 -19.83
CA LEU A 197 -5.98 27.29 -19.35
C LEU A 197 -5.86 25.76 -19.39
N ILE A 198 -5.31 25.22 -20.48
CA ILE A 198 -5.04 23.79 -20.60
C ILE A 198 -4.02 23.34 -19.55
N GLY A 199 -2.97 24.13 -19.32
CA GLY A 199 -1.95 23.87 -18.30
C GLY A 199 -2.54 23.83 -16.89
N VAL A 200 -3.41 24.78 -16.53
CA VAL A 200 -4.12 24.81 -15.25
C VAL A 200 -5.04 23.59 -15.09
N ALA A 201 -5.79 23.23 -16.13
CA ALA A 201 -6.65 22.05 -16.12
C ALA A 201 -5.84 20.75 -15.92
N ALA A 202 -4.75 20.58 -16.68
CA ALA A 202 -3.85 19.43 -16.56
C ALA A 202 -3.19 19.35 -15.18
N PHE A 203 -2.77 20.48 -14.63
CA PHE A 203 -2.17 20.54 -13.28
C PHE A 203 -3.18 20.15 -12.19
N GLY A 204 -4.42 20.65 -12.28
CA GLY A 204 -5.49 20.26 -11.35
C GLY A 204 -5.81 18.77 -11.40
N LEU A 205 -5.90 18.19 -12.59
CA LEU A 205 -6.07 16.75 -12.78
C LEU A 205 -4.89 15.94 -12.22
N LEU A 206 -3.66 16.41 -12.44
CA LEU A 206 -2.46 15.78 -11.89
C LEU A 206 -2.47 15.78 -10.36
N ILE A 207 -2.78 16.92 -9.71
CA ILE A 207 -2.89 16.98 -8.25
C ILE A 207 -3.94 16.00 -7.74
N MET A 208 -5.12 15.99 -8.36
CA MET A 208 -6.20 15.08 -7.96
C MET A 208 -5.78 13.61 -8.10
N MET A 209 -5.07 13.26 -9.18
CA MET A 209 -4.50 11.94 -9.37
C MET A 209 -3.50 11.58 -8.26
N LEU A 210 -2.57 12.48 -7.93
CA LEU A 210 -1.56 12.25 -6.89
C LEU A 210 -2.19 12.08 -5.49
N VAL A 211 -3.14 12.93 -5.14
CA VAL A 211 -3.91 12.82 -3.89
C VAL A 211 -4.71 11.53 -3.88
N SER A 212 -5.32 11.17 -5.01
CA SER A 212 -6.08 9.94 -5.16
C SER A 212 -5.23 8.71 -4.87
N MET A 213 -4.05 8.62 -5.47
CA MET A 213 -3.12 7.52 -5.22
C MET A 213 -2.69 7.47 -3.76
N SER A 214 -2.45 8.62 -3.13
CA SER A 214 -2.14 8.70 -1.71
C SER A 214 -3.24 8.15 -0.81
N VAL A 215 -4.50 8.47 -1.11
CA VAL A 215 -5.66 7.93 -0.39
C VAL A 215 -5.78 6.42 -0.58
N HIS A 216 -5.61 5.90 -1.79
CA HIS A 216 -5.69 4.46 -2.07
C HIS A 216 -4.60 3.67 -1.33
N VAL A 217 -3.36 4.16 -1.34
CA VAL A 217 -2.26 3.52 -0.60
C VAL A 217 -2.55 3.52 0.89
N ALA A 218 -2.98 4.65 1.46
CA ALA A 218 -3.30 4.73 2.87
C ALA A 218 -4.47 3.83 3.26
N ALA A 219 -5.49 3.71 2.41
CA ALA A 219 -6.63 2.82 2.61
C ALA A 219 -6.24 1.34 2.58
N ALA A 220 -5.36 0.94 1.66
CA ALA A 220 -4.82 -0.42 1.58
C ALA A 220 -4.02 -0.78 2.85
N VAL A 221 -3.13 0.11 3.28
CA VAL A 221 -2.31 -0.08 4.49
C VAL A 221 -3.18 -0.09 5.76
N ALA A 222 -4.14 0.83 5.89
CA ALA A 222 -5.07 0.83 7.01
C ALA A 222 -5.91 -0.46 7.06
N SER A 223 -6.37 -0.94 5.91
CA SER A 223 -7.09 -2.21 5.82
C SER A 223 -6.22 -3.38 6.26
N TYR A 224 -4.97 -3.44 5.80
CA TYR A 224 -4.00 -4.46 6.24
C TYR A 224 -3.86 -4.48 7.77
N ARG A 225 -3.59 -3.32 8.37
CA ARG A 225 -3.38 -3.19 9.81
C ARG A 225 -4.61 -3.57 10.62
N VAL A 226 -5.80 -3.12 10.20
CA VAL A 226 -7.07 -3.47 10.87
C VAL A 226 -7.31 -4.98 10.79
N LEU A 227 -7.14 -5.58 9.62
CA LEU A 227 -7.32 -7.03 9.41
C LEU A 227 -6.30 -7.87 10.19
N ARG A 228 -5.09 -7.33 10.42
CA ARG A 228 -4.05 -7.95 11.25
C ARG A 228 -4.17 -7.66 12.74
N GLY A 229 -5.06 -6.75 13.14
CA GLY A 229 -5.14 -6.30 14.52
C GLY A 229 -4.01 -5.37 14.96
N GLU A 230 -3.18 -4.88 14.02
CA GLU A 230 -2.07 -3.93 14.22
C GLU A 230 -2.57 -2.48 14.33
N THR A 231 -3.66 -2.30 15.07
CA THR A 231 -4.32 -1.00 15.25
C THR A 231 -3.60 -0.15 16.29
N LEU A 232 -3.84 1.16 16.26
CA LEU A 232 -3.36 2.10 17.27
C LEU A 232 -3.73 1.69 18.70
N ASP A 233 -4.93 1.15 18.88
CA ASP A 233 -5.41 0.70 20.20
C ASP A 233 -4.60 -0.51 20.70
N ALA A 234 -4.21 -1.42 19.80
CA ALA A 234 -3.36 -2.55 20.14
C ALA A 234 -1.93 -2.11 20.50
N ALA A 235 -1.39 -1.12 19.79
CA ALA A 235 -0.09 -0.54 20.11
C ALA A 235 -0.08 0.21 21.46
N ALA A 236 -1.15 0.96 21.77
CA ALA A 236 -1.30 1.67 23.04
C ALA A 236 -1.50 0.71 24.22
N GLY A 237 -2.27 -0.36 24.04
CA GLY A 237 -2.48 -1.40 25.06
C GLY A 237 -1.21 -2.18 25.41
N ALA A 238 -0.36 -2.46 24.41
CA ALA A 238 0.95 -3.09 24.63
C ALA A 238 1.90 -2.19 25.44
N GLY A 239 1.84 -0.87 25.25
CA GLY A 239 2.61 0.11 26.03
C GLY A 239 2.19 0.18 27.50
N SER A 240 0.88 0.05 27.80
CA SER A 240 0.38 0.02 29.19
C SER A 240 0.54 -1.33 29.90
N GLY A 241 0.70 -2.42 29.14
CA GLY A 241 0.91 -3.77 29.68
C GLY A 241 2.39 -4.07 30.00
N GLY A 242 3.33 -3.32 29.41
CA GLY A 242 4.76 -3.48 29.66
C GLY A 242 5.20 -3.12 31.09
N GLU A 243 4.53 -2.17 31.73
CA GLU A 243 4.79 -1.81 33.14
C GLU A 243 4.15 -2.81 34.12
N ALA A 244 3.03 -3.45 33.75
CA ALA A 244 2.37 -4.47 34.58
C ALA A 244 3.06 -5.85 34.47
N TRP A 245 3.66 -6.18 33.32
CA TRP A 245 4.36 -7.45 33.14
C TRP A 245 5.75 -7.46 33.80
N ALA A 246 6.40 -6.29 33.91
CA ALA A 246 7.66 -6.13 34.65
C ALA A 246 7.48 -6.21 36.18
N ALA A 247 6.26 -6.01 36.70
CA ALA A 247 5.96 -6.09 38.13
C ALA A 247 5.44 -7.47 38.58
N GLY A 248 5.25 -8.43 37.67
CA GLY A 248 4.56 -9.69 37.94
C GLY A 248 5.36 -10.98 37.70
N ILE A 249 6.61 -10.91 37.23
CA ILE A 249 7.47 -12.09 37.07
C ILE A 249 8.47 -12.11 38.23
N GLU A 250 8.03 -12.56 39.40
CA GLU A 250 8.95 -13.25 40.30
C GLU A 250 9.41 -14.52 39.57
N SER A 251 10.66 -14.51 39.15
CA SER A 251 11.34 -15.66 38.57
C SER A 251 11.28 -16.82 39.55
N PRO A 252 10.68 -17.98 39.24
CA PRO A 252 10.80 -19.14 40.11
C PRO A 252 12.28 -19.56 40.09
N ALA A 253 12.91 -19.52 41.27
CA ALA A 253 14.24 -20.04 41.47
C ALA A 253 14.32 -21.48 40.97
N VAL A 254 15.13 -21.73 39.95
CA VAL A 254 15.42 -23.07 39.43
C VAL A 254 16.22 -23.82 40.49
N PRO A 255 15.73 -24.94 41.06
CA PRO A 255 16.51 -25.75 41.99
C PRO A 255 17.52 -26.60 41.22
N GLY A 256 18.80 -26.45 41.55
CA GLY A 256 19.83 -27.49 41.40
C GLY A 256 20.43 -27.68 40.01
N ALA A 257 21.49 -26.92 39.71
CA ALA A 257 22.52 -27.38 38.77
C ALA A 257 23.59 -28.16 39.56
N PRO A 258 23.98 -29.38 39.14
CA PRO A 258 25.10 -30.07 39.77
C PRO A 258 26.43 -29.39 39.43
N GLU A 259 27.28 -29.24 40.45
CA GLU A 259 28.64 -28.72 40.35
C GLU A 259 29.47 -29.52 39.33
N ALA A 260 30.10 -28.82 38.40
CA ALA A 260 31.15 -29.37 37.57
C ALA A 260 32.41 -29.62 38.41
N GLY A 261 32.71 -30.89 38.70
CA GLY A 261 33.98 -31.30 39.29
C GLY A 261 35.14 -31.18 38.29
N PRO A 262 36.39 -30.98 38.76
CA PRO A 262 37.52 -30.75 37.88
C PRO A 262 38.17 -32.06 37.41
N GLY A 263 38.43 -32.13 36.10
CA GLY A 263 39.58 -32.79 35.46
C GLY A 263 39.69 -34.31 35.53
N GLN A 264 39.78 -34.97 34.36
CA GLN A 264 40.79 -36.01 34.14
C GLN A 264 41.09 -36.27 32.66
N ASP A 265 42.37 -36.54 32.41
CA ASP A 265 43.10 -36.62 31.15
C ASP A 265 42.85 -37.86 30.29
N THR A 266 42.86 -37.66 28.95
CA THR A 266 43.41 -38.54 27.86
C THR A 266 42.94 -40.02 27.69
N PRO A 267 43.30 -40.75 26.59
CA PRO A 267 43.86 -40.38 25.28
C PRO A 267 43.08 -40.96 24.06
N THR A 268 43.43 -40.47 22.88
CA THR A 268 43.12 -41.06 21.57
C THR A 268 43.91 -42.33 21.28
N SER A 269 43.22 -43.43 20.94
CA SER A 269 43.70 -44.50 20.05
C SER A 269 42.50 -45.21 19.40
N TRP A 270 42.34 -45.08 18.09
CA TRP A 270 42.61 -46.08 17.02
C TRP A 270 42.09 -45.49 15.70
#